data_AF-A0A7V0JR15-F1
#
_entry.id   AF-A0A7V0JR15-F1
#
_cell.length_a   1.000
_cell.length_b   1.000
_cell.length_c   1.000
_cell.angle_alpha   90.00
_cell.angle_beta   90.00
_cell.angle_gamma   90.00
#
_symmetry.space_group_name_H-M   'P 1'
#
loop_
_entity.id
_entity.type
_entity.pdbx_description
1 polymer ?
#
loop_
_entity_poly.entity_id
_entity_poly.type
_entity_poly.pdbx_seq_one_letter_code
_entity_poly.pdbx_strand_id
1 'polypeptide(L)'
;MERIERILQYTAGGKEAFFADPLIQDAVIRNFEIIGEAAKRIPETYREKHPSIPWRGLAAFRDVLIHQYAGVSIAEVWQIIDRDLSGLREAILAILPPLEQLEKELAGDD
;
A
#
# COMPACT_ATOMS: atom_id res chain seq x y z
N MET A 1 -0.93 5.94 4.26
CA MET A 1 0.04 6.73 3.48
C MET A 1 1.46 6.27 3.74
N GLU A 2 1.94 6.35 4.98
CA GLU A 2 3.32 5.99 5.38
C GLU A 2 3.89 4.69 4.77
N ARG A 3 3.10 3.61 4.75
CA ARG A 3 3.53 2.31 4.19
C ARG A 3 3.85 2.38 2.70
N ILE A 4 3.06 3.14 1.93
CA ILE A 4 3.28 3.36 0.51
C ILE A 4 4.55 4.18 0.28
N GLU A 5 4.76 5.21 1.10
CA GLU A 5 5.95 6.07 1.02
C GLU A 5 7.23 5.30 1.34
N ARG A 6 7.19 4.41 2.33
CA ARG A 6 8.31 3.49 2.63
C ARG A 6 8.65 2.60 1.43
N ILE A 7 7.65 2.00 0.78
CA ILE A 7 7.88 1.18 -0.42
C ILE A 7 8.57 2.01 -1.49
N LEU A 8 8.02 3.19 -1.83
CA LEU A 8 8.59 4.10 -2.82
C LEU A 8 10.04 4.50 -2.48
N GLN A 9 10.32 4.77 -1.21
CA GLN A 9 11.67 5.11 -0.74
C GLN A 9 12.63 3.93 -0.90
N TYR A 10 12.23 2.72 -0.49
CA TYR A 10 13.08 1.53 -0.58
C TYR A 10 13.35 1.12 -2.03
N THR A 11 12.41 1.39 -2.93
CA THR A 11 12.56 1.09 -4.36
C THR A 11 13.06 2.25 -5.21
N ALA A 12 13.50 3.36 -4.59
CA ALA A 12 14.02 4.53 -5.32
C ALA A 12 15.27 4.21 -6.16
N GLY A 13 16.02 3.17 -5.80
CA GLY A 13 17.16 2.65 -6.57
C GLY A 13 16.77 1.92 -7.86
N GLY A 14 15.48 1.76 -8.15
CA GLY A 14 14.99 1.11 -9.35
C GLY A 14 14.95 -0.41 -9.26
N LYS A 15 14.60 -1.03 -10.40
CA LYS A 15 14.33 -2.46 -10.52
C LYS A 15 15.54 -3.28 -10.11
N GLU A 16 16.70 -2.97 -10.68
CA GLU A 16 17.93 -3.73 -10.49
C GLU A 16 18.34 -3.76 -9.01
N ALA A 17 18.25 -2.62 -8.31
CA ALA A 17 18.53 -2.52 -6.88
C ALA A 17 17.54 -3.36 -6.04
N PHE A 18 16.25 -3.32 -6.38
CA PHE A 18 15.22 -4.12 -5.72
C PHE A 18 15.48 -5.63 -5.85
N PHE A 19 15.80 -6.12 -7.05
CA PHE A 19 16.08 -7.55 -7.26
C PHE A 19 17.39 -8.02 -6.63
N ALA A 20 18.35 -7.12 -6.43
CA ALA A 20 19.65 -7.44 -5.85
C ALA A 20 19.66 -7.52 -4.31
N ASP A 21 18.64 -6.97 -3.63
CA ASP A 21 18.61 -6.85 -2.18
C ASP A 21 17.38 -7.54 -1.54
N PRO A 22 17.56 -8.74 -0.96
CA PRO A 22 16.49 -9.45 -0.24
C PRO A 22 15.92 -8.67 0.95
N LEU A 23 16.72 -7.82 1.61
CA LEU A 23 16.23 -7.01 2.74
C LEU A 23 15.21 -5.97 2.25
N ILE A 24 15.45 -5.37 1.09
CA ILE A 24 14.49 -4.47 0.44
C ILE A 24 13.22 -5.24 0.07
N GLN A 25 13.36 -6.44 -0.51
CA GLN A 25 12.21 -7.28 -0.90
C GLN A 25 11.33 -7.61 0.31
N ASP A 26 11.92 -8.10 1.39
CA ASP A 26 11.22 -8.43 2.63
C ASP A 26 10.53 -7.19 3.23
N ALA A 27 11.23 -6.05 3.26
CA ALA A 27 10.67 -4.80 3.74
C ALA A 27 9.46 -4.35 2.90
N VAL A 28 9.54 -4.45 1.57
CA VAL A 28 8.46 -4.11 0.65
C VAL A 28 7.25 -5.04 0.85
N ILE A 29 7.48 -6.36 0.88
CA ILE A 29 6.42 -7.36 1.13
C ILE A 29 5.71 -7.04 2.44
N ARG A 30 6.45 -6.78 3.52
CA ARG A 30 5.87 -6.44 4.82
C ARG A 30 5.00 -5.18 4.76
N ASN A 31 5.41 -4.15 4.02
CA ASN A 31 4.61 -2.93 3.89
C ASN A 31 3.32 -3.20 3.07
N PHE A 32 3.37 -4.04 2.03
CA PHE A 32 2.18 -4.45 1.29
C PHE A 32 1.19 -5.26 2.14
N GLU A 33 1.67 -6.19 2.98
CA GLU A 33 0.82 -6.92 3.92
C GLU A 33 0.05 -5.98 4.84
N ILE A 34 0.73 -4.96 5.38
CA ILE A 34 0.10 -3.98 6.28
C ILE A 34 -0.95 -3.16 5.52
N ILE A 35 -0.67 -2.77 4.27
CA ILE A 35 -1.64 -2.04 3.43
C ILE A 35 -2.89 -2.89 3.20
N GLY A 36 -2.74 -4.16 2.83
CA GLY A 36 -3.88 -5.05 2.57
C GLY A 36 -4.67 -5.39 3.84
N GLU A 37 -4.00 -5.56 4.98
CA GLU A 37 -4.65 -5.73 6.28
C GLU A 37 -5.46 -4.48 6.68
N ALA A 38 -4.90 -3.28 6.49
CA ALA A 38 -5.62 -2.05 6.72
C ALA A 38 -6.85 -1.93 5.81
N ALA A 39 -6.72 -2.26 4.52
CA ALA A 39 -7.82 -2.24 3.56
C ALA A 39 -8.98 -3.18 3.95
N LYS A 40 -8.68 -4.35 4.55
CA LYS A 40 -9.70 -5.28 5.06
C LYS A 40 -10.53 -4.71 6.22
N ARG A 41 -9.93 -3.83 7.04
CA ARG A 41 -10.58 -3.23 8.22
C ARG A 41 -11.50 -2.07 7.87
N ILE A 42 -11.42 -1.54 6.65
CA ILE A 42 -12.29 -0.46 6.19
C ILE A 42 -13.71 -0.99 5.97
N PRO A 43 -14.75 -0.35 6.55
CA PRO A 43 -16.14 -0.76 6.36
C PRO A 43 -16.53 -0.87 4.89
N GLU A 44 -17.35 -1.86 4.53
CA GLU A 44 -17.81 -2.05 3.14
C GLU A 44 -18.51 -0.81 2.58
N THR A 45 -19.36 -0.18 3.39
CA THR A 45 -20.07 1.06 3.03
C THR A 45 -19.13 2.21 2.67
N TYR A 46 -17.93 2.25 3.26
CA TYR A 46 -16.90 3.25 2.90
C TYR A 46 -16.20 2.84 1.61
N ARG A 47 -15.85 1.56 1.45
CA ARG A 47 -15.21 1.03 0.24
C ARG A 47 -16.06 1.26 -1.00
N GLU A 48 -17.38 1.08 -0.90
CA GLU A 48 -18.35 1.33 -1.98
C GLU A 48 -18.40 2.79 -2.42
N LYS A 49 -18.17 3.74 -1.50
CA LYS A 49 -18.12 5.18 -1.80
C LYS A 49 -16.82 5.61 -2.47
N HIS A 50 -15.76 4.80 -2.38
CA HIS A 50 -14.43 5.12 -2.91
C HIS A 50 -13.93 4.01 -3.86
N PRO A 51 -14.60 3.75 -4.99
CA PRO A 51 -14.29 2.63 -5.88
C PRO A 51 -13.00 2.82 -6.69
N SER A 52 -12.42 4.03 -6.70
CA SER A 52 -11.10 4.30 -7.29
C SER A 52 -9.97 3.56 -6.60
N ILE A 53 -10.16 3.14 -5.35
CA ILE A 53 -9.20 2.33 -4.61
C ILE A 53 -9.57 0.85 -4.78
N PRO A 54 -8.63 -0.02 -5.21
CA PRO A 54 -8.89 -1.43 -5.45
C PRO A 54 -8.93 -2.24 -4.15
N TRP A 55 -9.85 -1.92 -3.22
CA TRP A 55 -9.90 -2.48 -1.86
C TRP A 55 -9.85 -4.01 -1.80
N ARG A 56 -10.63 -4.68 -2.66
CA ARG A 56 -10.66 -6.15 -2.75
C ARG A 56 -9.33 -6.70 -3.26
N GLY A 57 -8.71 -6.02 -4.23
CA GLY A 57 -7.39 -6.38 -4.75
C GLY A 57 -6.30 -6.27 -3.69
N LEU A 58 -6.29 -5.20 -2.89
CA LEU A 58 -5.34 -5.03 -1.78
C LEU A 58 -5.48 -6.13 -0.72
N ALA A 59 -6.71 -6.44 -0.34
CA ALA A 59 -7.02 -7.51 0.60
C ALA A 59 -6.58 -8.89 0.07
N ALA A 60 -6.89 -9.19 -1.19
CA ALA A 60 -6.52 -10.43 -1.84
C ALA A 60 -5.00 -10.56 -2.00
N PHE A 61 -4.30 -9.48 -2.36
CA PHE A 61 -2.85 -9.48 -2.49
C PHE A 61 -2.16 -9.82 -1.17
N ARG A 62 -2.61 -9.22 -0.06
CA ARG A 62 -2.12 -9.60 1.28
C ARG A 62 -2.35 -11.08 1.58
N ASP A 63 -3.50 -11.65 1.20
CA ASP A 63 -3.78 -13.07 1.45
C ASP A 63 -2.83 -13.98 0.65
N VAL A 64 -2.48 -13.59 -0.58
CA VAL A 64 -1.43 -14.26 -1.37
C VAL A 64 -0.08 -14.16 -0.67
N LEU A 65 0.33 -12.96 -0.26
CA LEU A 65 1.65 -12.73 0.36
C LEU A 65 1.84 -13.58 1.63
N ILE A 66 0.81 -13.72 2.48
CA ILE A 66 0.97 -14.43 3.75
C ILE A 66 0.68 -15.95 3.70
N HIS A 67 -0.15 -16.42 2.75
CA HIS A 67 -0.51 -17.84 2.66
C HIS A 67 0.27 -18.59 1.59
N GLN A 68 0.73 -17.89 0.54
CA GLN A 68 1.46 -18.46 -0.58
C GLN A 68 2.90 -17.91 -0.64
N TYR A 69 3.44 -17.45 0.50
CA TYR A 69 4.77 -16.81 0.59
C TYR A 69 5.88 -17.59 -0.11
N ALA A 70 5.86 -18.94 -0.05
CA ALA A 70 6.84 -19.79 -0.72
C ALA A 70 6.79 -19.73 -2.27
N GLY A 71 5.68 -19.26 -2.84
CA GLY A 71 5.46 -19.10 -4.28
C GLY A 71 5.27 -17.65 -4.72
N VAL A 72 5.50 -16.67 -3.85
CA VAL A 72 5.38 -15.25 -4.22
C VAL A 72 6.45 -14.91 -5.26
N SER A 73 6.00 -14.46 -6.43
CA SER A 73 6.88 -13.98 -7.48
C SER A 73 7.34 -12.55 -7.16
N ILE A 74 8.62 -12.39 -6.82
CA ILE A 74 9.25 -11.07 -6.63
C ILE A 74 9.10 -10.19 -7.89
N ALA A 75 9.03 -10.82 -9.07
CA ALA A 75 8.78 -10.10 -10.31
C ALA A 75 7.37 -9.51 -10.41
N GLU A 76 6.36 -10.22 -9.91
CA GLU A 76 5.00 -9.68 -9.82
C GLU A 76 4.92 -8.56 -8.78
N VAL A 77 5.61 -8.70 -7.64
CA VAL A 77 5.72 -7.63 -6.64
C VAL A 77 6.30 -6.36 -7.26
N TRP A 78 7.38 -6.47 -8.04
CA TRP A 78 7.94 -5.32 -8.76
C TRP A 78 6.94 -4.70 -9.74
N GLN A 79 6.18 -5.52 -10.49
CA GLN A 79 5.18 -5.00 -11.43
C GLN A 79 4.10 -4.17 -10.72
N ILE A 80 3.66 -4.59 -9.53
CA ILE A 80 2.69 -3.85 -8.73
C ILE A 80 3.27 -2.51 -8.26
N ILE A 81 4.55 -2.49 -7.84
CA ILE A 81 5.24 -1.24 -7.47
C ILE A 81 5.27 -0.26 -8.64
N ASP A 82 5.69 -0.74 -9.81
CA ASP A 82 5.90 0.07 -11.01
C ASP A 82 4.58 0.59 -11.61
N ARG A 83 3.52 -0.21 -11.58
CA ARG A 83 2.26 0.10 -12.28
C ARG A 83 1.17 0.66 -11.39
N ASP A 84 1.04 0.14 -10.17
CA ASP A 84 -0.18 0.34 -9.37
C ASP A 84 0.05 1.23 -8.16
N LEU A 85 1.25 1.22 -7.57
CA LEU A 85 1.50 1.86 -6.29
C LEU A 85 1.33 3.38 -6.32
N SER A 86 1.76 4.05 -7.40
CA SER A 86 1.57 5.50 -7.56
C SER A 86 0.08 5.86 -7.67
N GLY A 87 -0.68 5.11 -8.48
CA GLY A 87 -2.12 5.30 -8.62
C GLY A 87 -2.87 5.06 -7.31
N LEU A 88 -2.48 4.05 -6.54
CA LEU A 88 -3.00 3.82 -5.20
C LEU A 88 -2.72 4.99 -4.26
N ARG A 89 -1.50 5.56 -4.30
CA ARG A 89 -1.12 6.72 -3.50
C ARG A 89 -2.03 7.91 -3.79
N GLU A 90 -2.21 8.23 -5.07
CA GLU A 90 -3.05 9.34 -5.52
C GLU A 90 -4.52 9.14 -5.14
N ALA A 91 -5.05 7.94 -5.33
CA ALA A 91 -6.42 7.61 -4.98
C ALA A 91 -6.68 7.76 -3.46
N ILE A 92 -5.72 7.38 -2.62
CA ILE A 92 -5.81 7.60 -1.17
C ILE A 92 -5.71 9.08 -0.83
N LEU A 93 -4.77 9.83 -1.43
CA LEU A 93 -4.66 11.28 -1.18
C LEU A 93 -5.95 12.02 -1.53
N ALA A 94 -6.64 11.62 -2.60
CA ALA A 94 -7.89 12.26 -3.02
C ALA A 94 -9.06 12.10 -2.04
N ILE A 95 -8.99 11.15 -1.10
CA ILE A 95 -10.03 10.90 -0.11
C ILE A 95 -9.63 11.33 1.31
N LEU A 96 -8.36 11.71 1.50
CA LEU A 96 -7.92 12.30 2.76
C LEU A 96 -8.36 13.77 2.81
N PRO A 97 -8.88 14.24 3.95
CA PRO A 97 -9.10 15.67 4.13
C PRO A 97 -7.75 16.42 4.10
N PRO A 98 -7.76 17.75 3.90
CA PRO A 98 -6.56 18.57 3.99
C PRO A 98 -5.80 18.30 5.29
N LEU A 99 -4.46 18.31 5.23
CA LEU A 99 -3.61 18.00 6.37
C LEU A 99 -3.94 18.87 7.60
N GLU A 100 -4.23 20.15 7.36
CA GLU A 100 -4.62 21.13 8.37
C GLU A 100 -5.92 20.77 9.10
N GLN A 101 -6.85 20.08 8.43
CA GLN A 101 -8.09 19.61 9.04
C GLN A 101 -7.84 18.37 9.91
N LEU A 102 -7.02 17.43 9.43
CA LEU A 102 -6.59 16.26 10.20
C LEU A 102 -5.83 16.67 11.47
N GLU A 103 -4.95 17.67 11.37
CA GLU A 103 -4.18 18.18 12.51
C GLU A 103 -5.09 18.80 13.57
N LYS A 104 -6.13 19.54 13.17
CA LYS A 104 -7.14 20.09 14.10
C LYS A 104 -7.96 19.00 14.79
N GLU A 105 -8.47 18.04 14.01
CA GLU A 105 -9.24 16.90 14.53
C GLU A 105 -8.40 16.03 15.50
N LEU A 106 -7.10 15.86 15.23
CA LEU A 106 -6.17 15.11 16.09
C LEU A 106 -5.71 15.91 17.33
N ALA A 107 -5.65 17.24 17.22
CA ALA A 107 -5.36 18.12 18.34
C ALA A 107 -6.55 18.27 19.31
N GLY A 108 -7.75 17.84 18.90
CA GLY A 108 -8.97 17.96 19.71
C GLY A 108 -9.51 19.39 19.77
N ASP A 109 -9.10 20.24 18.84
CA ASP A 109 -9.57 21.62 18.71
C ASP A 109 -10.82 21.66 17.79
N ASP A 110 -11.98 21.33 18.37
CA ASP A 110 -13.31 21.62 17.79
C ASP A 110 -13.84 22.99 18.26
#